data_AF-A0A953RAQ4-F1
#
_entry.id   AF-A0A953RAQ4-F1
#
_cell.length_a   1.000
_cell.length_b   1.000
_cell.length_c   1.000
_cell.angle_alpha   90.00
_cell.angle_beta   90.00
_cell.angle_gamma   90.00
#
_symmetry.space_group_name_H-M   'P 1'
#
loop_
_entity.id
_entity.type
_entity.pdbx_description
1 polymer ?
#
loop_
_entity_poly.entity_id
_entity_poly.type
_entity_poly.pdbx_seq_one_letter_code
_entity_poly.pdbx_strand_id
1 'polypeptide(L)'
;MSQLRYFEIMSPAELTKLDALPLHSRTPIEWGRAALADPISLLIDHAFLEKKAANNAMELLTRWPNDWTEGWVETMAGVARDETAHLAQVMRMLLRRGGRLDRSHKNSYANSLRLLVRKGEPAEVLDRLLVSALIEVRSCERFAVLAGAADDAELAGFYHALFSSEFGHYRVFLKLARKIADTRAVEARWQQMLASEAQILAGQTAGPRIHSGFPGEVSA
;
A
#
# COMPACT_ATOMS: atom_id res chain seq x y z
N MET A 1 -6.11 -21.22 -19.66
CA MET A 1 -6.68 -19.90 -19.35
C MET A 1 -7.24 -19.94 -17.93
N SER A 2 -6.38 -19.83 -16.91
CA SER A 2 -6.82 -19.81 -15.51
C SER A 2 -7.57 -18.50 -15.28
N GLN A 3 -8.90 -18.61 -15.20
CA GLN A 3 -9.80 -17.52 -14.85
C GLN A 3 -9.41 -16.97 -13.47
N LEU A 4 -9.49 -15.65 -13.36
CA LEU A 4 -9.32 -14.91 -12.12
C LEU A 4 -10.23 -15.49 -11.03
N ARG A 5 -9.67 -16.03 -9.94
CA ARG A 5 -10.46 -16.54 -8.81
C ARG A 5 -11.06 -15.44 -7.93
N TYR A 6 -10.93 -14.17 -8.31
CA TYR A 6 -11.51 -13.04 -7.58
C TYR A 6 -12.98 -13.29 -7.18
N PHE A 7 -13.77 -13.85 -8.10
CA PHE A 7 -15.19 -14.13 -7.88
C PHE A 7 -15.47 -15.28 -6.89
N GLU A 8 -14.49 -16.13 -6.60
CA GLU A 8 -14.62 -17.24 -5.65
C GLU A 8 -14.35 -16.80 -4.20
N ILE A 9 -13.59 -15.72 -4.01
CA ILE A 9 -13.09 -15.28 -2.70
C ILE A 9 -13.56 -13.88 -2.27
N MET A 10 -13.96 -13.02 -3.20
CA MET A 10 -14.43 -11.66 -2.91
C MET A 10 -15.93 -11.53 -3.19
N SER A 11 -16.62 -10.82 -2.31
CA SER A 11 -18.03 -10.47 -2.50
C SER A 11 -18.22 -9.43 -3.62
N PRO A 12 -19.42 -9.32 -4.22
CA PRO A 12 -19.71 -8.28 -5.22
C PRO A 12 -19.42 -6.85 -4.75
N ALA A 13 -19.61 -6.58 -3.45
CA ALA A 13 -19.31 -5.28 -2.86
C ALA A 13 -17.80 -4.99 -2.81
N GLU A 14 -16.97 -6.02 -2.58
CA GLU A 14 -15.52 -5.87 -2.57
C GLU A 14 -14.94 -5.71 -3.97
N LEU A 15 -15.48 -6.43 -4.96
CA LEU A 15 -15.12 -6.23 -6.37
C LEU A 15 -15.42 -4.81 -6.82
N THR A 16 -16.61 -4.29 -6.47
CA THR A 16 -16.97 -2.90 -6.74
C THR A 16 -15.98 -1.91 -6.11
N LYS A 17 -15.50 -2.18 -4.89
CA LYS A 17 -14.47 -1.35 -4.24
C LYS A 17 -13.14 -1.41 -4.97
N LEU A 18 -12.71 -2.60 -5.40
CA LEU A 18 -11.46 -2.81 -6.14
C LEU A 18 -11.48 -2.05 -7.49
N ASP A 19 -12.59 -2.17 -8.21
CA ASP A 19 -12.82 -1.47 -9.48
C ASP A 19 -12.86 0.05 -9.30
N ALA A 20 -13.36 0.52 -8.15
CA ALA A 20 -13.44 1.94 -7.83
C ALA A 20 -12.14 2.55 -7.28
N LEU A 21 -11.06 1.77 -7.09
CA LEU A 21 -9.78 2.34 -6.65
C LEU A 21 -9.28 3.35 -7.70
N PRO A 22 -8.79 4.54 -7.29
CA PRO A 22 -8.49 5.66 -8.19
C PRO A 22 -7.15 5.52 -8.92
N LEU A 23 -6.55 4.32 -8.94
CA LEU A 23 -5.24 4.06 -9.51
C LEU A 23 -5.27 4.22 -11.04
N HIS A 24 -4.25 4.86 -11.60
CA HIS A 24 -4.12 5.07 -13.06
C HIS A 24 -3.55 3.86 -13.80
N SER A 25 -3.13 2.82 -13.08
CA SER A 25 -2.70 1.54 -13.65
C SER A 25 -3.20 0.37 -12.80
N ARG A 26 -3.51 -0.75 -13.45
CA ARG A 26 -3.93 -1.99 -12.79
C ARG A 26 -2.80 -3.01 -12.77
N THR A 27 -2.69 -3.72 -11.66
CA THR A 27 -1.73 -4.81 -11.48
C THR A 27 -2.30 -6.06 -12.15
N PRO A 28 -1.58 -6.67 -13.12
CA PRO A 28 -2.04 -7.89 -13.76
C PRO A 28 -1.97 -9.07 -12.79
N ILE A 29 -2.85 -10.07 -12.97
CA ILE A 29 -2.84 -11.28 -12.12
C ILE A 29 -1.53 -12.07 -12.27
N GLU A 30 -0.90 -11.97 -13.44
CA GLU A 30 0.41 -12.57 -13.72
C GLU A 30 1.50 -12.01 -12.81
N TRP A 31 1.41 -10.73 -12.40
CA TRP A 31 2.29 -10.19 -11.36
C TRP A 31 2.08 -10.91 -10.03
N GLY A 32 0.82 -11.15 -9.64
CA GLY A 32 0.49 -11.88 -8.41
C GLY A 32 1.08 -13.28 -8.42
N ARG A 33 0.90 -14.03 -9.52
CA ARG A 33 1.49 -15.37 -9.69
C ARG A 33 3.02 -15.34 -9.63
N ALA A 34 3.65 -14.36 -10.30
CA ALA A 34 5.10 -14.23 -10.31
C ALA A 34 5.67 -13.85 -8.94
N ALA A 35 5.00 -12.96 -8.20
CA ALA A 35 5.40 -12.58 -6.85
C ALA A 35 5.25 -13.74 -5.85
N LEU A 36 4.18 -14.54 -5.97
CA LEU A 36 3.91 -15.70 -5.13
C LEU A 36 4.78 -16.93 -5.45
N ALA A 37 5.52 -16.92 -6.56
CA ALA A 37 6.47 -17.98 -6.89
C ALA A 37 7.62 -18.08 -5.87
N ASP A 38 7.92 -16.99 -5.15
CA ASP A 38 8.81 -16.98 -3.99
C ASP A 38 8.12 -16.28 -2.79
N PRO A 39 7.26 -17.02 -2.06
CA PRO A 39 6.44 -16.45 -1.01
C PRO A 39 7.28 -16.03 0.22
N ILE A 40 8.46 -16.64 0.45
CA ILE A 40 9.31 -16.26 1.58
C ILE A 40 9.88 -14.87 1.35
N SER A 41 10.45 -14.59 0.18
CA SER A 41 10.96 -13.26 -0.15
C SER A 41 9.85 -12.19 -0.15
N LEU A 42 8.66 -12.55 -0.64
CA LEU A 42 7.50 -11.65 -0.62
C LEU A 42 7.07 -11.30 0.81
N LEU A 43 7.00 -12.29 1.71
CA LEU A 43 6.66 -12.07 3.12
C LEU A 43 7.73 -11.26 3.86
N ILE A 44 9.01 -11.43 3.52
CA ILE A 44 10.10 -10.59 4.07
C ILE A 44 9.90 -9.13 3.64
N ASP A 45 9.70 -8.88 2.35
CA ASP A 45 9.44 -7.54 1.81
C ASP A 45 8.24 -6.90 2.52
N HIS A 46 7.11 -7.62 2.57
CA HIS A 46 5.88 -7.20 3.22
C HIS A 46 6.07 -6.87 4.70
N ALA A 47 6.76 -7.71 5.48
CA ALA A 47 7.04 -7.42 6.89
C ALA A 47 7.78 -6.08 7.06
N PHE A 48 8.72 -5.77 6.17
CA PHE A 48 9.37 -4.46 6.23
C PHE A 48 8.47 -3.30 5.82
N LEU A 49 7.48 -3.51 4.98
CA LEU A 49 6.53 -2.47 4.60
C LEU A 49 5.64 -2.12 5.79
N GLU A 50 5.09 -3.09 6.50
CA GLU A 50 4.25 -2.83 7.68
C GLU A 50 5.04 -2.12 8.77
N LYS A 51 6.29 -2.57 9.01
CA LYS A 51 7.20 -1.88 9.93
C LYS A 51 7.46 -0.43 9.52
N LYS A 52 7.59 -0.15 8.22
CA LYS A 52 7.84 1.22 7.72
C LYS A 52 6.57 2.07 7.78
N ALA A 53 5.40 1.50 7.51
CA ALA A 53 4.11 2.17 7.62
C ALA A 53 3.84 2.57 9.09
N ALA A 54 4.03 1.63 10.03
CA ALA A 54 3.95 1.90 11.47
C ALA A 54 4.88 3.04 11.90
N ASN A 55 6.16 2.96 11.50
CA ASN A 55 7.14 4.01 11.82
C ASN A 55 6.77 5.37 11.22
N ASN A 56 6.26 5.40 9.99
CA ASN A 56 5.83 6.62 9.33
C ASN A 56 4.64 7.26 10.05
N ALA A 57 3.65 6.46 10.46
CA ALA A 57 2.53 6.95 11.28
C ALA A 57 3.01 7.49 12.64
N MET A 58 3.95 6.81 13.30
CA MET A 58 4.56 7.28 14.54
C MET A 58 5.35 8.58 14.35
N GLU A 59 6.04 8.75 13.23
CA GLU A 59 6.75 9.99 12.89
C GLU A 59 5.75 11.14 12.69
N LEU A 60 4.66 10.90 11.96
CA LEU A 60 3.61 11.89 11.68
C LEU A 60 2.84 12.33 12.94
N LEU A 61 2.84 11.56 14.04
CA LEU A 61 2.21 11.96 15.31
C LEU A 61 2.72 13.31 15.83
N THR A 62 4.02 13.55 15.69
CA THR A 62 4.70 14.74 16.25
C THR A 62 5.08 15.74 15.17
N ARG A 63 4.94 15.34 13.90
CA ARG A 63 5.28 16.14 12.74
C ARG A 63 3.98 16.79 12.22
N TRP A 64 3.73 18.00 12.73
CA TRP A 64 2.66 18.94 12.32
C TRP A 64 1.27 18.76 12.98
N PRO A 65 0.49 19.86 13.21
CA PRO A 65 0.84 21.28 13.09
C PRO A 65 1.13 21.99 14.42
N ASN A 66 1.77 23.16 14.26
CA ASN A 66 1.93 24.24 15.24
C ASN A 66 0.61 24.71 15.91
N ASP A 67 -0.54 24.26 15.40
CA ASP A 67 -1.87 24.32 16.02
C ASP A 67 -2.54 22.93 15.94
N TRP A 68 -3.24 22.50 16.99
CA TRP A 68 -3.83 21.16 17.10
C TRP A 68 -4.85 20.85 15.98
N THR A 69 -4.63 19.77 15.22
CA THR A 69 -5.64 19.24 14.27
C THR A 69 -6.44 18.13 14.94
N GLU A 70 -7.74 18.34 15.11
CA GLU A 70 -8.64 17.37 15.73
C GLU A 70 -8.55 15.99 15.06
N GLY A 71 -8.42 14.94 15.87
CA GLY A 71 -8.39 13.55 15.41
C GLY A 71 -7.07 13.11 14.77
N TRP A 72 -6.06 13.98 14.67
CA TRP A 72 -4.77 13.64 14.06
C TRP A 72 -4.04 12.56 14.85
N VAL A 73 -3.88 12.78 16.16
CA VAL A 73 -3.13 11.90 17.07
C VAL A 73 -3.81 10.54 17.15
N GLU A 74 -5.12 10.51 17.36
CA GLU A 74 -5.91 9.28 17.43
C GLU A 74 -5.83 8.49 16.13
N THR A 75 -5.86 9.19 14.99
CA THR A 75 -5.74 8.57 13.67
C THR A 75 -4.37 7.96 13.45
N MET A 76 -3.30 8.71 13.67
CA MET A 76 -1.92 8.22 13.46
C MET A 76 -1.56 7.11 14.44
N ALA A 77 -2.00 7.19 15.69
CA ALA A 77 -1.82 6.13 16.67
C ALA A 77 -2.60 4.86 16.28
N GLY A 78 -3.81 5.02 15.75
CA GLY A 78 -4.62 3.93 15.22
C GLY A 78 -3.93 3.20 14.06
N VAL A 79 -3.46 3.96 13.05
CA VAL A 79 -2.71 3.39 11.92
C VAL A 79 -1.45 2.69 12.41
N ALA A 80 -0.64 3.33 13.28
CA ALA A 80 0.58 2.70 13.81
C ALA A 80 0.32 1.37 14.54
N ARG A 81 -0.78 1.29 15.31
CA ARG A 81 -1.22 0.08 15.99
C ARG A 81 -1.61 -1.00 14.98
N ASP A 82 -2.42 -0.64 13.99
CA ASP A 82 -2.95 -1.59 13.00
C ASP A 82 -1.79 -2.16 12.15
N GLU A 83 -0.84 -1.32 11.74
CA GLU A 83 0.35 -1.79 11.00
C GLU A 83 1.30 -2.64 11.84
N THR A 84 1.41 -2.37 13.13
CA THR A 84 2.18 -3.25 14.03
C THR A 84 1.48 -4.61 14.20
N ALA A 85 0.14 -4.64 14.15
CA ALA A 85 -0.62 -5.88 14.16
C ALA A 85 -0.45 -6.66 12.84
N HIS A 86 -0.49 -5.98 11.69
CA HIS A 86 -0.19 -6.58 10.39
C HIS A 86 1.23 -7.16 10.36
N LEU A 87 2.23 -6.40 10.82
CA LEU A 87 3.61 -6.87 10.95
C LEU A 87 3.69 -8.17 11.76
N ALA A 88 3.01 -8.24 12.91
CA ALA A 88 2.99 -9.45 13.72
C ALA A 88 2.34 -10.64 12.99
N GLN A 89 1.30 -10.40 12.19
CA GLN A 89 0.68 -11.43 11.38
C GLN A 89 1.61 -11.95 10.27
N VAL A 90 2.23 -11.05 9.48
CA VAL A 90 3.20 -11.39 8.44
C VAL A 90 4.37 -12.18 9.03
N MET A 91 4.92 -11.71 10.15
CA MET A 91 6.05 -12.35 10.83
C MET A 91 5.71 -13.76 11.32
N ARG A 92 4.52 -13.99 11.88
CA ARG A 92 4.10 -15.34 12.27
C ARG A 92 4.04 -16.27 11.06
N MET A 93 3.50 -15.80 9.94
CA MET A 93 3.42 -16.59 8.72
C MET A 93 4.81 -16.89 8.13
N LEU A 94 5.67 -15.87 8.04
CA LEU A 94 7.05 -16.00 7.60
C LEU A 94 7.82 -17.04 8.42
N LEU A 95 7.74 -16.97 9.75
CA LEU A 95 8.46 -17.88 10.66
C LEU A 95 7.97 -19.32 10.54
N ARG A 96 6.64 -19.54 10.43
CA ARG A 96 6.06 -20.89 10.24
C ARG A 96 6.51 -21.54 8.94
N ARG A 97 6.76 -20.73 7.90
CA ARG A 97 7.24 -21.18 6.58
C ARG A 97 8.76 -21.31 6.51
N GLY A 98 9.46 -21.20 7.64
CA GLY A 98 10.91 -21.36 7.74
C GLY A 98 11.71 -20.11 7.36
N GLY A 99 11.06 -19.01 6.96
CA GLY A 99 11.73 -17.75 6.65
C GLY A 99 12.15 -16.97 7.90
N ARG A 100 13.00 -15.97 7.72
CA ARG A 100 13.49 -15.07 8.78
C ARG A 100 13.52 -13.64 8.26
N LEU A 101 13.33 -12.67 9.15
CA LEU A 101 13.43 -11.26 8.76
C LEU A 101 14.90 -10.89 8.53
N ASP A 102 15.18 -10.23 7.41
CA ASP A 102 16.51 -9.73 7.12
C ASP A 102 16.91 -8.57 8.02
N ARG A 103 18.17 -8.17 7.94
CA ARG A 103 18.71 -7.01 8.68
C ARG A 103 18.35 -5.67 8.02
N SER A 104 18.10 -5.66 6.72
CA SER A 104 17.94 -4.43 5.95
C SER A 104 16.98 -4.59 4.78
N HIS A 105 16.32 -3.50 4.41
CA HIS A 105 15.35 -3.50 3.32
C HIS A 105 15.35 -2.17 2.56
N LYS A 106 15.59 -2.23 1.25
CA LYS A 106 15.44 -1.09 0.34
C LYS A 106 14.04 -1.12 -0.28
N ASN A 107 13.34 0.01 -0.25
CA ASN A 107 12.07 0.19 -0.94
C ASN A 107 12.23 1.35 -1.95
N SER A 108 12.59 1.02 -3.19
CA SER A 108 12.79 1.98 -4.29
C SER A 108 11.51 2.70 -4.66
N TYR A 109 10.37 2.01 -4.64
CA TYR A 109 9.05 2.56 -4.94
C TYR A 109 8.70 3.71 -3.97
N ALA A 110 8.68 3.45 -2.67
CA ALA A 110 8.36 4.47 -1.67
C ALA A 110 9.41 5.58 -1.62
N ASN A 111 10.68 5.27 -1.90
CA ASN A 111 11.72 6.28 -2.02
C ASN A 111 11.47 7.22 -3.21
N SER A 112 11.03 6.68 -4.35
CA SER A 112 10.70 7.48 -5.55
C SER A 112 9.48 8.37 -5.30
N LEU A 113 8.45 7.85 -4.63
CA LEU A 113 7.29 8.67 -4.22
C LEU A 113 7.67 9.80 -3.26
N ARG A 114 8.59 9.55 -2.32
CA ARG A 114 9.09 10.58 -1.41
C ARG A 114 9.81 11.73 -2.12
N LEU A 115 10.36 11.51 -3.32
CA LEU A 115 10.96 12.59 -4.12
C LEU A 115 9.92 13.58 -4.66
N LEU A 116 8.64 13.21 -4.69
CA LEU A 116 7.55 14.09 -5.11
C LEU A 116 7.18 15.12 -4.03
N VAL A 117 7.61 14.91 -2.78
CA VAL A 117 7.23 15.74 -1.63
C VAL A 117 7.87 17.12 -1.74
N ARG A 118 7.03 18.17 -1.84
CA ARG A 118 7.47 19.56 -1.80
C ARG A 118 7.99 19.92 -0.41
N LYS A 119 8.97 20.83 -0.36
CA LYS A 119 9.50 21.35 0.91
C LYS A 119 8.67 22.54 1.39
N GLY A 120 8.57 22.68 2.71
CA GLY A 120 7.92 23.82 3.35
C GLY A 120 6.43 23.60 3.62
N GLU A 121 5.90 24.39 4.54
CA GLU A 121 4.56 24.20 5.10
C GLU A 121 3.51 25.07 4.38
N PRO A 122 2.26 24.60 4.20
CA PRO A 122 1.73 23.28 4.58
C PRO A 122 1.92 22.19 3.50
N ALA A 123 2.66 22.50 2.42
CA ALA A 123 2.77 21.65 1.24
C ALA A 123 3.47 20.32 1.51
N GLU A 124 4.50 20.31 2.38
CA GLU A 124 5.24 19.11 2.75
C GLU A 124 4.35 18.09 3.45
N VAL A 125 3.57 18.53 4.44
CA VAL A 125 2.69 17.65 5.22
C VAL A 125 1.58 17.10 4.34
N LEU A 126 0.96 17.95 3.51
CA LEU A 126 -0.02 17.50 2.52
C LEU A 126 0.57 16.41 1.63
N ASP A 127 1.72 16.66 1.02
CA ASP A 127 2.33 15.71 0.10
C ASP A 127 2.76 14.41 0.80
N ARG A 128 3.20 14.46 2.06
CA ARG A 128 3.51 13.25 2.85
C ARG A 128 2.26 12.40 3.10
N LEU A 129 1.13 13.02 3.45
CA LEU A 129 -0.14 12.30 3.62
C LEU A 129 -0.60 11.66 2.31
N LEU A 130 -0.46 12.37 1.18
CA LEU A 130 -0.80 11.82 -0.13
C LEU A 130 0.15 10.69 -0.54
N VAL A 131 1.45 10.78 -0.25
CA VAL A 131 2.39 9.68 -0.47
C VAL A 131 2.02 8.45 0.37
N SER A 132 1.64 8.62 1.64
CA SER A 132 1.12 7.52 2.44
C SER A 132 -0.12 6.92 1.78
N ALA A 133 -1.10 7.73 1.40
CA ALA A 133 -2.31 7.25 0.72
C ALA A 133 -2.03 6.47 -0.59
N LEU A 134 -1.03 6.87 -1.39
CA LEU A 134 -0.62 6.13 -2.60
C LEU A 134 -0.06 4.74 -2.28
N ILE A 135 0.75 4.64 -1.22
CA ILE A 135 1.34 3.38 -0.80
C ILE A 135 0.23 2.43 -0.36
N GLU A 136 -0.66 2.88 0.54
CA GLU A 136 -1.78 2.09 1.05
C GLU A 136 -2.74 1.66 -0.08
N VAL A 137 -3.12 2.57 -0.99
CA VAL A 137 -4.07 2.22 -2.06
C VAL A 137 -3.48 1.23 -3.08
N ARG A 138 -2.17 1.30 -3.35
CA ARG A 138 -1.48 0.30 -4.18
C ARG A 138 -1.31 -1.03 -3.46
N SER A 139 -0.98 -1.02 -2.15
CA SER A 139 -0.95 -2.23 -1.31
C SER A 139 -2.31 -2.92 -1.29
N CYS A 140 -3.39 -2.16 -1.08
CA CYS A 140 -4.78 -2.61 -1.12
C CYS A 140 -5.06 -3.38 -2.43
N GLU A 141 -4.82 -2.75 -3.57
CA GLU A 141 -5.04 -3.38 -4.88
C GLU A 141 -4.21 -4.66 -5.04
N ARG A 142 -2.93 -4.64 -4.66
CA ARG A 142 -2.03 -5.78 -4.82
C ARG A 142 -2.33 -6.91 -3.85
N PHE A 143 -2.84 -6.64 -2.66
CA PHE A 143 -3.33 -7.68 -1.76
C PHE A 143 -4.56 -8.40 -2.33
N ALA A 144 -5.47 -7.67 -2.98
CA ALA A 144 -6.56 -8.33 -3.71
C ALA A 144 -6.01 -9.23 -4.82
N VAL A 145 -5.05 -8.75 -5.62
CA VAL A 145 -4.38 -9.54 -6.68
C VAL A 145 -3.71 -10.78 -6.13
N LEU A 146 -2.94 -10.66 -5.04
CA LEU A 146 -2.29 -11.79 -4.39
C LEU A 146 -3.30 -12.81 -3.87
N ALA A 147 -4.39 -12.33 -3.27
CA ALA A 147 -5.46 -13.21 -2.80
C ALA A 147 -6.08 -14.02 -3.95
N GLY A 148 -6.36 -13.37 -5.09
CA GLY A 148 -6.93 -14.03 -6.27
C GLY A 148 -5.95 -14.90 -7.06
N ALA A 149 -4.63 -14.69 -6.89
CA ALA A 149 -3.58 -15.44 -7.59
C ALA A 149 -3.04 -16.63 -6.79
N ALA A 150 -3.25 -16.66 -5.48
CA ALA A 150 -2.69 -17.68 -4.60
C ALA A 150 -3.42 -19.02 -4.71
N ASP A 151 -2.67 -20.09 -4.99
CA ASP A 151 -3.16 -21.47 -4.85
C ASP A 151 -3.12 -21.94 -3.38
N ASP A 152 -2.29 -21.30 -2.55
CA ASP A 152 -2.22 -21.54 -1.11
C ASP A 152 -3.35 -20.80 -0.39
N ALA A 153 -4.30 -21.57 0.16
CA ALA A 153 -5.49 -21.03 0.82
C ALA A 153 -5.17 -20.16 2.05
N GLU A 154 -4.07 -20.43 2.77
CA GLU A 154 -3.66 -19.60 3.91
C GLU A 154 -3.18 -18.22 3.43
N LEU A 155 -2.36 -18.19 2.37
CA LEU A 155 -1.91 -16.92 1.77
C LEU A 155 -3.07 -16.16 1.13
N ALA A 156 -3.98 -16.86 0.44
CA ALA A 156 -5.16 -16.26 -0.16
C ALA A 156 -6.03 -15.55 0.88
N GLY A 157 -6.38 -16.27 1.96
CA GLY A 157 -7.17 -15.71 3.06
C GLY A 157 -6.45 -14.58 3.80
N PHE A 158 -5.13 -14.67 3.95
CA PHE A 158 -4.33 -13.63 4.59
C PHE A 158 -4.33 -12.32 3.81
N TYR A 159 -4.02 -12.36 2.51
CA TYR A 159 -4.02 -11.15 1.69
C TYR A 159 -5.44 -10.59 1.46
N HIS A 160 -6.47 -11.45 1.41
CA HIS A 160 -7.86 -10.98 1.36
C HIS A 160 -8.25 -10.21 2.62
N ALA A 161 -7.84 -10.66 3.81
CA ALA A 161 -8.12 -9.94 5.05
C ALA A 161 -7.45 -8.55 5.08
N LEU A 162 -6.23 -8.43 4.57
CA LEU A 162 -5.49 -7.16 4.52
C LEU A 162 -6.06 -6.16 3.50
N PHE A 163 -6.62 -6.62 2.37
CA PHE A 163 -7.29 -5.73 1.42
C PHE A 163 -8.29 -4.77 2.10
N SER A 164 -9.04 -5.29 3.07
CA SER A 164 -10.05 -4.50 3.81
C SER A 164 -9.45 -3.42 4.72
N SER A 165 -8.32 -3.70 5.40
CA SER A 165 -7.66 -2.73 6.28
C SER A 165 -7.01 -1.60 5.48
N GLU A 166 -6.26 -1.94 4.42
CA GLU A 166 -5.59 -0.97 3.55
C GLU A 166 -6.59 -0.01 2.87
N PHE A 167 -7.77 -0.52 2.49
CA PHE A 167 -8.84 0.33 1.95
C PHE A 167 -9.27 1.42 2.94
N GLY A 168 -9.23 1.12 4.24
CA GLY A 168 -9.48 2.09 5.30
C GLY A 168 -8.36 3.11 5.41
N HIS A 169 -7.11 2.65 5.44
CA HIS A 169 -5.94 3.49 5.68
C HIS A 169 -5.74 4.57 4.61
N TYR A 170 -5.83 4.25 3.32
CA TYR A 170 -5.66 5.29 2.28
C TYR A 170 -6.71 6.40 2.41
N ARG A 171 -7.97 6.03 2.73
CA ARG A 171 -9.07 6.99 2.91
C ARG A 171 -8.84 7.88 4.11
N VAL A 172 -8.28 7.33 5.18
CA VAL A 172 -7.93 8.06 6.39
C VAL A 172 -6.86 9.11 6.09
N PHE A 173 -5.80 8.77 5.35
CA PHE A 173 -4.79 9.74 4.90
C PHE A 173 -5.38 10.83 4.00
N LEU A 174 -6.26 10.50 3.05
CA LEU A 174 -6.95 11.50 2.22
C LEU A 174 -7.89 12.40 3.03
N LYS A 175 -8.53 11.87 4.08
CA LYS A 175 -9.37 12.67 4.99
C LYS A 175 -8.52 13.69 5.76
N LEU A 176 -7.35 13.29 6.25
CA LEU A 176 -6.41 14.20 6.91
C LEU A 176 -5.86 15.24 5.93
N ALA A 177 -5.51 14.84 4.70
CA ALA A 177 -5.03 15.77 3.67
C ALA A 177 -6.02 16.92 3.42
N ARG A 178 -7.33 16.63 3.41
CA ARG A 178 -8.41 17.63 3.29
C ARG A 178 -8.59 18.53 4.50
N LYS A 179 -7.98 18.21 5.65
CA LYS A 179 -7.87 19.13 6.80
C LYS A 179 -6.70 20.09 6.68
N ILE A 180 -5.70 19.75 5.86
CA ILE A 180 -4.48 20.55 5.68
C ILE A 180 -4.65 21.60 4.57
N ALA A 181 -5.38 21.28 3.51
CA ALA A 181 -5.57 22.16 2.38
C ALA A 181 -6.98 22.07 1.79
N ASP A 182 -7.35 23.06 0.98
CA ASP A 182 -8.62 23.08 0.26
C ASP A 182 -8.85 21.81 -0.55
N THR A 183 -10.10 21.33 -0.58
CA THR A 183 -10.45 20.04 -1.21
C THR A 183 -10.09 20.01 -2.69
N ARG A 184 -10.25 21.11 -3.43
CA ARG A 184 -9.90 21.17 -4.85
C ARG A 184 -8.39 21.09 -5.05
N ALA A 185 -7.62 21.76 -4.18
CA ALA A 185 -6.16 21.68 -4.20
C ALA A 185 -5.65 20.27 -3.88
N VAL A 186 -6.26 19.60 -2.89
CA VAL A 186 -5.95 18.20 -2.55
C VAL A 186 -6.25 17.28 -3.72
N GLU A 187 -7.43 17.40 -4.35
CA GLU A 187 -7.80 16.54 -5.47
C GLU A 187 -6.89 16.74 -6.68
N ALA A 188 -6.58 17.99 -7.04
CA ALA A 188 -5.66 18.28 -8.13
C ALA A 188 -4.27 17.68 -7.89
N ARG A 189 -3.76 17.80 -6.65
CA ARG A 189 -2.46 17.22 -6.27
C ARG A 189 -2.50 15.70 -6.25
N TRP A 190 -3.59 15.11 -5.76
CA TRP A 190 -3.81 13.68 -5.74
C TRP A 190 -3.77 13.07 -7.15
N GLN A 191 -4.49 13.66 -8.10
CA GLN A 191 -4.48 13.21 -9.50
C GLN A 191 -3.08 13.30 -10.13
N GLN A 192 -2.32 14.36 -9.85
CA GLN A 192 -0.93 14.46 -10.31
C GLN A 192 -0.05 13.34 -9.73
N MET A 193 -0.22 13.05 -8.44
CA MET A 193 0.55 12.02 -7.76
C MET A 193 0.18 10.60 -8.21
N LEU A 194 -1.10 10.32 -8.52
CA LEU A 194 -1.54 9.07 -9.11
C LEU A 194 -0.90 8.81 -10.48
N ALA A 195 -0.84 9.83 -11.34
CA ALA A 195 -0.17 9.73 -12.62
C ALA A 195 1.33 9.45 -12.46
N SER A 196 1.97 10.10 -11.49
CA SER A 196 3.38 9.88 -11.16
C SER A 196 3.62 8.48 -10.57
N GLU A 197 2.74 7.99 -9.71
CA GLU A 197 2.82 6.65 -9.12
C GLU A 197 2.77 5.57 -10.19
N ALA A 198 1.87 5.69 -11.17
CA ALA A 198 1.77 4.73 -12.26
C ALA A 198 3.08 4.62 -13.05
N GLN A 199 3.74 5.75 -13.34
CA GLN A 199 5.05 5.78 -14.00
C GLN A 199 6.15 5.20 -13.12
N ILE A 200 6.16 5.55 -11.82
CA ILE A 200 7.13 5.03 -10.86
C ILE A 200 7.01 3.52 -10.73
N LEU A 201 5.78 2.99 -10.67
CA LEU A 201 5.51 1.56 -10.55
C LEU A 201 5.97 0.80 -11.80
N ALA A 202 5.67 1.34 -12.98
CA ALA A 202 6.11 0.76 -14.26
C ALA A 202 7.65 0.70 -14.37
N GLY A 203 8.36 1.64 -13.74
CA GLY A 203 9.83 1.65 -13.69
C GLY A 203 10.45 0.74 -12.62
N GLN A 204 9.67 0.07 -11.78
CA GLN A 204 10.22 -0.82 -10.75
C GLN A 204 10.77 -2.12 -11.34
N THR A 205 11.83 -2.65 -10.73
CA THR A 205 12.33 -3.98 -11.08
C THR A 205 11.33 -5.06 -10.66
N ALA A 206 11.16 -6.08 -11.51
CA ALA A 206 10.34 -7.23 -11.20
C ALA A 206 10.96 -8.11 -10.11
N GLY A 207 10.11 -8.78 -9.32
CA GLY A 207 10.55 -9.72 -8.29
C GLY A 207 9.50 -9.93 -7.20
N PRO A 208 9.78 -10.79 -6.20
CA PRO A 208 8.86 -11.11 -5.12
C PRO A 208 8.82 -9.99 -4.06
N ARG A 209 8.27 -8.82 -4.44
CA ARG A 209 8.09 -7.65 -3.58
C ARG A 209 6.74 -7.03 -3.83
N ILE A 210 6.08 -6.52 -2.79
CA ILE A 210 4.72 -5.96 -2.87
C ILE A 210 4.66 -4.79 -3.84
N HIS A 211 5.70 -3.96 -3.96
CA HIS A 211 5.74 -2.81 -4.88
C HIS A 211 6.73 -3.00 -6.05
N SER A 212 6.99 -4.24 -6.48
CA SER A 212 7.82 -4.54 -7.68
C SER A 212 7.13 -4.23 -9.01
N GLY A 213 7.89 -4.13 -10.09
CA GLY A 213 7.33 -4.06 -11.44
C GLY A 213 6.90 -5.43 -11.97
N PHE A 214 6.32 -5.46 -13.17
CA PHE A 214 6.02 -6.68 -13.90
C PHE A 214 6.40 -6.50 -15.38
N PRO A 215 7.15 -7.41 -16.01
CA PRO A 215 7.57 -7.26 -17.40
C PRO A 215 6.48 -7.61 -18.43
N GLY A 216 5.21 -7.73 -18.00
CA GLY A 216 4.08 -7.94 -18.90
C GLY A 216 3.76 -6.68 -19.70
N GLU A 217 3.29 -6.85 -20.93
CA GLU A 217 3.00 -5.76 -21.87
C GLU A 217 2.18 -4.65 -21.20
N VAL A 218 2.72 -3.43 -21.27
CA VAL A 218 1.96 -2.21 -21.03
C VAL A 218 0.95 -2.14 -22.17
N SER A 219 -0.26 -2.68 -21.96
CA SER A 219 -1.36 -2.40 -22.87
C SER A 219 -1.59 -0.88 -22.87
N ALA A 220 -1.23 -0.27 -24.00
CA ALA A 220 -1.45 1.14 -24.32
C ALA A 220 -2.94 1.46 -24.42
#